data_AF-A0A8J9S451-F1
#
_entry.id   AF-A0A8J9S451-F1
#
_cell.length_a   1.000
_cell.length_b   1.000
_cell.length_c   1.000
_cell.angle_alpha   90.00
_cell.angle_beta   90.00
_cell.angle_gamma   90.00
#
_symmetry.space_group_name_H-M   'P 1'
#
loop_
_entity.id
_entity.type
_entity.pdbx_description
1 polymer ?
#
loop_
_entity_poly.entity_id
_entity_poly.type
_entity_poly.pdbx_seq_one_letter_code
_entity_poly.pdbx_strand_id
1 'polypeptide(L)' 'MTFAAAADFEPYQLNGGLVAAVAGRDFVVLSTDTRLMGPSGYDILERNHVK' A
#
# COMPACT_ATOMS: atom_id res chain seq x y z
N MET A 1 29.88 24.11 -5.03
CA MET A 1 28.85 23.74 -4.05
C MET A 1 27.53 23.65 -4.80
N THR A 2 27.01 22.45 -5.00
CA THR A 2 25.70 22.21 -5.61
C THR A 2 24.67 22.13 -4.50
N PHE A 3 23.70 23.04 -4.49
CA PHE A 3 22.57 22.98 -3.59
C PHE A 3 21.71 21.77 -3.99
N ALA A 4 21.28 20.96 -3.02
CA ALA A 4 20.32 19.90 -3.29
C ALA A 4 19.05 20.55 -3.87
N ALA A 5 18.63 20.10 -5.06
CA ALA A 5 17.32 20.45 -5.57
C ALA A 5 16.28 20.05 -4.50
N ALA A 6 15.44 20.97 -4.08
CA ALA A 6 14.32 20.64 -3.20
C ALA A 6 13.55 19.50 -3.89
N ALA A 7 13.34 18.38 -3.17
CA ALA A 7 12.50 17.32 -3.69
C ALA A 7 11.12 17.93 -3.92
N ASP A 8 10.63 17.90 -5.16
CA ASP A 8 9.30 18.38 -5.49
C ASP A 8 8.27 17.61 -4.64
N PHE A 9 7.23 18.31 -4.21
CA PHE A 9 6.17 17.70 -3.44
C PHE A 9 5.42 16.67 -4.30
N GLU A 10 5.47 15.41 -3.89
CA GLU A 10 4.69 14.32 -4.48
C GLU A 10 3.48 14.00 -3.58
N PRO A 11 2.25 14.29 -4.02
CA PRO A 11 1.05 14.07 -3.21
C PRO A 11 0.66 12.60 -3.05
N TYR A 12 1.21 11.67 -3.83
CA TYR A 12 0.80 10.26 -3.84
C TYR A 12 1.90 9.31 -3.37
N GLN A 13 1.47 8.19 -2.77
CA GLN A 13 2.36 7.12 -2.33
C GLN A 13 1.77 5.75 -2.67
N LEU A 14 2.62 4.81 -3.10
CA LEU A 14 2.24 3.41 -3.27
C LEU A 14 2.52 2.63 -1.98
N ASN A 15 1.47 2.32 -1.20
CA ASN A 15 1.59 1.51 0.01
C ASN A 15 1.55 -0.02 -0.24
N GLY A 16 1.35 -0.40 -1.51
CA GLY A 16 1.21 -1.78 -1.99
C GLY A 16 0.11 -2.58 -1.28
N GLY A 17 0.32 -3.89 -1.22
CA GLY A 17 -0.69 -4.86 -0.78
C GLY A 17 -1.46 -5.50 -1.94
N LEU A 18 -2.41 -6.37 -1.58
CA LEU A 18 -3.20 -7.14 -2.52
C LEU A 18 -4.64 -7.28 -2.01
N VAL A 19 -5.59 -7.08 -2.92
CA VAL A 19 -7.01 -7.39 -2.70
C VAL A 19 -7.42 -8.43 -3.73
N ALA A 20 -8.16 -9.45 -3.28
CA ALA A 20 -8.67 -10.51 -4.13
C ALA A 20 -10.13 -10.80 -3.80
N ALA A 21 -10.88 -11.24 -4.81
CA ALA A 21 -12.27 -11.64 -4.65
C ALA A 21 -12.59 -12.90 -5.44
N VAL A 22 -13.48 -13.73 -4.89
CA VAL A 22 -14.03 -14.91 -5.56
C VAL A 22 -15.54 -14.89 -5.41
N ALA A 23 -16.26 -14.88 -6.54
CA ALA A 23 -17.70 -14.99 -6.57
C ALA A 23 -18.12 -16.47 -6.59
N GLY A 24 -18.90 -16.87 -5.59
CA GLY A 24 -19.65 -18.10 -5.57
C GLY A 24 -21.04 -17.92 -6.20
N ARG A 25 -21.85 -18.97 -6.17
CA ARG A 25 -23.21 -18.95 -6.72
C ARG A 25 -24.10 -17.90 -6.02
N ASP A 26 -24.04 -17.87 -4.69
CA ASP A 26 -24.92 -17.07 -3.83
C ASP A 26 -24.13 -16.27 -2.77
N PHE A 27 -22.81 -16.15 -2.93
CA PHE A 27 -21.93 -15.41 -2.01
C PHE A 27 -20.72 -14.85 -2.75
N VAL A 28 -20.02 -13.92 -2.11
CA VAL A 28 -18.70 -13.44 -2.54
C VAL A 28 -17.76 -13.50 -1.35
N VAL A 29 -16.54 -13.97 -1.57
CA VAL A 29 -15.43 -13.82 -0.61
C VAL A 29 -14.56 -12.69 -1.10
N LEU A 30 -14.37 -11.68 -0.25
CA LEU A 30 -13.41 -10.59 -0.42
C LEU A 30 -12.30 -10.79 0.62
N SER A 31 -11.05 -10.70 0.19
CA SER A 31 -9.89 -10.85 1.06
C SER A 31 -8.83 -9.82 0.72
N THR A 32 -8.11 -9.36 1.74
CA THR A 32 -7.04 -8.36 1.63
C THR A 32 -5.85 -8.79 2.49
N ASP A 33 -4.65 -8.36 2.11
CA ASP A 33 -3.51 -8.43 3.02
C ASP A 33 -3.57 -7.28 4.05
N THR A 34 -3.05 -7.51 5.25
CA THR A 34 -3.07 -6.53 6.35
C THR A 34 -1.80 -5.68 6.44
N ARG A 35 -0.87 -5.81 5.49
CA ARG A 35 0.42 -5.10 5.53
C ARG A 35 0.31 -3.72 4.90
N LEU A 36 0.86 -2.72 5.58
CA LEU A 36 1.05 -1.36 5.07
C LEU A 36 2.54 -1.07 4.87
N MET A 37 2.95 -0.75 3.64
CA MET A 37 4.35 -0.40 3.33
C MET A 37 4.58 1.11 3.35
N GLY A 38 5.80 1.48 3.70
CA GLY A 38 6.27 2.86 3.75
C GLY A 38 6.70 3.42 2.38
N PRO A 39 7.08 4.72 2.35
CA PRO A 39 7.40 5.43 1.10
C PRO A 39 8.54 4.82 0.29
N SER A 40 9.50 4.18 0.96
CA SER A 40 10.65 3.53 0.33
C SER A 40 10.30 2.21 -0.38
N GLY A 41 9.13 1.63 -0.10
CA GLY A 41 8.74 0.29 -0.54
C GLY A 41 9.46 -0.86 0.18
N TYR A 42 10.46 -0.57 1.02
CA TYR A 42 11.24 -1.57 1.76
C TYR A 42 10.95 -1.58 3.27
N ASP A 43 10.20 -0.58 3.74
CA ASP A 43 9.77 -0.47 5.14
C ASP A 43 8.35 -0.99 5.33
N ILE A 44 8.11 -1.69 6.44
CA ILE A 44 6.77 -2.08 6.90
C ILE A 44 6.37 -1.10 8.00
N LEU A 45 5.32 -0.31 7.75
CA LEU A 45 4.77 0.61 8.74
C LEU A 45 3.88 -0.13 9.74
N GLU A 46 3.02 -1.00 9.23
CA GLU A 46 2.08 -1.78 10.04
C GLU A 46 1.87 -3.17 9.44
N ARG A 47 1.70 -4.17 10.33
CA ARG A 47 1.46 -5.57 9.95
C ARG A 47 0.00 -5.98 10.04
N ASN A 48 -0.82 -5.22 10.78
CA ASN A 48 -2.22 -5.50 11.04
C ASN A 48 -3.11 -4.27 10.77
N HIS A 49 -3.03 -3.74 9.56
CA HIS A 49 -3.86 -2.64 9.10
C HIS A 49 -5.08 -3.19 8.33
N VAL A 50 -6.29 -2.87 8.76
CA VAL A 50 -7.51 -3.26 8.04
C VAL A 50 -7.69 -2.35 6.82
N LYS A 51 -7.85 -2.94 5.63
CA LYS A 51 -8.02 -2.25 4.34
C LYS A 51 -9.44 -2.40 3.81
#